data_AF-A0AAW8KNP6-F1
#
_entry.id   AF-A0AAW8KNP6-F1
#
_cell.length_a   1.000
_cell.length_b   1.000
_cell.length_c   1.000
_cell.angle_alpha   90.00
_cell.angle_beta   90.00
_cell.angle_gamma   90.00
#
_symmetry.space_group_name_H-M   'P 1'
#
loop_
_entity.id
_entity.type
_entity.pdbx_description
1 polymer ?
#
loop_
_entity_poly.entity_id
_entity_poly.type
_entity_poly.pdbx_seq_one_letter_code
_entity_poly.pdbx_strand_id
1 'polypeptide(L)'
;EIKLNTYGKGKYLLRHAFEQDCYLPDEILWREKAAFSDAVGHSMVDYLKEYAESRYTDAELKEKSQGYTYARPFTKESLLYREIFEKYYP
;
A
#
# COMPACT_ATOMS: atom_id res chain seq x y z
N GLU A 1 -3.49 25.52 10.44
CA GLU A 1 -4.38 25.88 9.32
C GLU A 1 -3.72 25.78 7.94
N ILE A 2 -2.52 26.33 7.72
CA ILE A 2 -1.85 26.38 6.41
C ILE A 2 -1.77 25.04 5.64
N LYS A 3 -1.53 23.91 6.33
CA LYS A 3 -1.40 22.59 5.67
C LYS A 3 -2.75 21.91 5.38
N LEU A 4 -3.87 22.47 5.85
CA LEU A 4 -5.19 21.92 5.58
C LEU A 4 -5.50 22.10 4.09
N ASN A 5 -5.97 21.04 3.43
CA ASN A 5 -6.27 21.11 2.01
C ASN A 5 -7.60 21.83 1.77
N THR A 6 -7.56 23.14 1.52
CA THR A 6 -8.71 23.97 1.12
C THR A 6 -8.87 24.06 -0.39
N TYR A 7 -7.88 23.62 -1.17
CA TYR A 7 -7.80 23.80 -2.62
C TYR A 7 -8.30 22.57 -3.41
N GLY A 8 -8.77 21.52 -2.71
CA GLY A 8 -9.15 20.26 -3.35
C GLY A 8 -7.97 19.48 -3.94
N LYS A 9 -6.72 19.91 -3.71
CA LYS A 9 -5.52 19.31 -4.29
C LYS A 9 -4.55 18.82 -3.23
N GLY A 10 -4.30 17.51 -3.22
CA GLY A 10 -3.32 16.91 -2.33
C GLY A 10 -1.93 17.53 -2.54
N LYS A 11 -1.31 17.98 -1.44
CA LYS A 11 0.01 18.63 -1.42
C LYS A 11 0.07 19.96 -2.22
N TYR A 12 -1.02 20.72 -2.27
CA TYR A 12 -1.10 21.99 -3.02
C TYR A 12 0.09 22.93 -2.80
N LEU A 13 0.42 23.26 -1.54
CA LEU A 13 1.52 24.19 -1.24
C LEU A 13 2.88 23.72 -1.77
N LEU A 14 3.14 22.41 -1.73
CA LEU A 14 4.36 21.85 -2.29
C LEU A 14 4.37 21.98 -3.81
N ARG A 15 3.24 21.75 -4.49
CA ARG A 15 3.17 21.84 -5.96
C ARG A 15 3.33 23.29 -6.43
N HIS A 16 2.65 24.22 -5.76
CA HIS A 16 2.70 25.63 -6.09
C HIS A 16 4.11 26.23 -5.91
N ALA A 17 4.88 25.77 -4.93
CA ALA A 17 6.26 26.21 -4.73
C ALA A 17 7.22 25.87 -5.89
N PHE A 18 6.87 24.90 -6.74
CA PHE A 18 7.69 24.46 -7.89
C PHE A 18 7.06 24.82 -9.25
N GLU A 19 5.98 25.62 -9.26
CA GLU A 19 5.25 26.00 -10.47
C GLU A 19 6.04 26.96 -11.37
N GLN A 20 6.76 27.92 -10.79
CA GLN A 20 7.43 28.99 -11.55
C GLN A 20 8.73 28.55 -12.22
N ASP A 21 9.41 27.56 -11.63
CA ASP A 21 10.73 27.11 -12.08
C ASP A 21 10.66 26.05 -13.19
N CYS A 22 9.45 25.70 -13.66
CA CYS A 22 9.20 24.74 -14.75
C CYS A 22 9.93 23.38 -14.57
N TYR A 23 10.14 22.92 -13.34
CA TYR A 23 10.85 21.67 -13.05
C TYR A 23 10.12 20.41 -13.56
N LEU A 24 8.79 20.49 -13.69
CA LEU A 24 7.93 19.38 -14.13
C LEU A 24 6.89 19.91 -15.13
N PRO A 25 6.48 19.10 -16.13
CA PRO A 25 5.31 19.42 -16.94
C PRO A 25 4.06 19.60 -16.07
N ASP A 26 3.18 20.53 -16.42
CA ASP A 26 1.95 20.84 -15.67
C ASP A 26 1.09 19.60 -15.38
N GLU A 27 1.00 18.69 -16.35
CA GLU A 27 0.26 17.43 -16.21
C GLU A 27 0.80 16.53 -15.08
N ILE A 28 2.11 16.59 -14.81
CA ILE A 28 2.77 15.84 -13.73
C ILE A 28 2.71 16.65 -12.43
N LEU A 29 3.01 17.95 -12.49
CA LEU A 29 3.01 18.85 -11.33
C LEU A 29 1.63 18.89 -10.67
N TRP A 30 0.56 18.82 -11.46
CA TRP A 30 -0.82 18.84 -10.98
C TRP A 30 -1.53 17.49 -11.09
N ARG A 31 -0.79 16.38 -11.30
CA ARG A 31 -1.40 15.05 -11.35
C ARG A 31 -2.08 14.67 -10.03
N GLU A 32 -3.31 14.18 -10.13
CA GLU A 32 -4.05 13.66 -8.98
C GLU A 32 -3.63 12.24 -8.64
N LYS A 33 -3.78 11.89 -7.36
CA LYS A 33 -3.60 10.50 -6.93
C LYS A 33 -4.80 9.71 -7.43
N ALA A 34 -4.61 8.90 -8.45
CA ALA A 34 -5.60 7.91 -8.84
C ALA A 34 -5.64 6.82 -7.75
N ALA A 35 -6.71 6.79 -6.96
CA ALA A 35 -6.84 5.84 -5.85
C ALA A 35 -7.04 4.39 -6.33
N PHE A 36 -7.55 4.21 -7.56
CA PHE A 36 -7.92 2.92 -8.13
C PHE A 36 -7.01 2.47 -9.28
N SER A 37 -6.06 3.30 -9.72
CA SER A 37 -5.06 2.89 -10.70
C SER A 37 -3.83 2.39 -9.95
N ASP A 38 -3.47 1.13 -10.19
CA ASP A 38 -2.22 0.59 -9.67
C ASP A 38 -1.07 1.08 -10.55
N ALA A 39 -0.06 1.68 -9.93
CA ALA A 39 1.09 2.23 -10.65
C ALA A 39 1.95 1.13 -11.30
N VAL A 40 1.89 -0.09 -10.76
CA VAL A 40 2.65 -1.25 -11.24
C VAL A 40 1.73 -2.20 -12.04
N GLY A 41 0.46 -1.81 -12.25
CA GLY A 41 -0.57 -2.64 -12.89
C GLY A 41 -1.30 -3.54 -11.88
N HIS A 42 -2.57 -3.85 -12.17
CA HIS A 42 -3.43 -4.66 -11.28
C HIS A 42 -2.87 -6.06 -10.99
N SER A 43 -2.01 -6.55 -11.88
CA SER A 43 -1.50 -7.92 -11.84
C SER A 43 -0.64 -8.23 -10.62
N MET A 44 0.18 -7.29 -10.14
CA MET A 44 1.15 -7.58 -9.07
C MET A 44 0.47 -7.92 -7.74
N VAL A 45 -0.50 -7.10 -7.33
CA VAL A 45 -1.25 -7.31 -6.09
C VAL A 45 -2.10 -8.58 -6.19
N ASP A 46 -2.73 -8.80 -7.34
CA ASP A 46 -3.54 -10.00 -7.55
C ASP A 46 -2.68 -11.27 -7.51
N TYR A 47 -1.50 -11.27 -8.12
CA TYR A 47 -0.57 -12.40 -8.04
C TYR A 47 -0.11 -12.70 -6.60
N LEU A 48 0.16 -11.67 -5.79
CA LEU A 48 0.55 -11.87 -4.39
C LEU A 48 -0.58 -12.48 -3.57
N LYS A 49 -1.82 -12.03 -3.80
CA LYS A 49 -3.01 -12.62 -3.16
C LYS A 49 -3.23 -14.05 -3.61
N GLU A 50 -3.24 -14.32 -4.91
CA GLU A 50 -3.39 -15.67 -5.47
C GLU A 50 -2.31 -16.62 -4.94
N TYR A 51 -1.07 -16.15 -4.86
CA TYR A 51 0.02 -16.92 -4.27
C TYR A 51 -0.26 -17.24 -2.80
N ALA A 52 -0.66 -16.25 -2.00
CA ALA A 52 -1.02 -16.49 -0.61
C ALA A 52 -2.23 -17.43 -0.45
N GLU A 53 -3.25 -17.31 -1.30
CA GLU A 53 -4.40 -18.22 -1.37
C GLU A 53 -3.99 -19.66 -1.68
N SER A 54 -2.99 -19.85 -2.56
CA SER A 54 -2.44 -21.19 -2.87
C SER A 54 -1.63 -21.82 -1.73
N ARG A 55 -1.14 -21.00 -0.78
CA ARG A 55 -0.26 -21.43 0.30
C ARG A 55 -1.00 -21.75 1.60
N TYR A 56 -2.16 -21.16 1.83
CA TYR A 56 -2.90 -21.31 3.08
C TYR A 56 -4.38 -21.57 2.83
N THR A 57 -4.94 -22.48 3.61
CA THR A 57 -6.38 -22.64 3.77
C THR A 57 -6.93 -21.65 4.81
N ASP A 58 -8.24 -21.44 4.82
CA ASP A 58 -8.89 -20.57 5.81
C ASP A 58 -8.76 -21.14 7.23
N ALA A 59 -8.74 -22.48 7.35
CA ALA A 59 -8.51 -23.16 8.61
C ALA A 59 -7.09 -22.89 9.13
N GLU A 60 -6.07 -23.03 8.28
CA GLU A 60 -4.68 -22.73 8.64
C GLU A 60 -4.48 -21.26 8.99
N LEU A 61 -5.12 -20.33 8.27
CA LEU A 61 -5.08 -18.91 8.63
C LEU A 61 -5.63 -18.71 10.05
N LYS A 62 -6.79 -19.28 10.36
CA LYS A 62 -7.42 -19.14 11.67
C LYS A 62 -6.59 -19.75 12.80
N GLU A 63 -5.98 -20.91 12.56
CA GLU A 63 -5.12 -21.58 13.53
C GLU A 63 -3.81 -20.83 13.75
N LYS A 64 -3.05 -20.59 12.67
CA LYS A 64 -1.73 -19.96 12.75
C LYS A 64 -1.80 -18.52 13.24
N SER A 65 -2.83 -17.76 12.87
CA SER A 65 -3.02 -16.40 13.38
C SER A 65 -3.20 -16.34 14.90
N GLN A 66 -3.74 -17.39 15.54
CA GLN A 66 -3.89 -17.41 17.00
C GLN A 66 -2.56 -17.45 17.74
N GLY A 67 -1.51 -17.99 17.11
CA GLY A 67 -0.15 -18.01 17.67
C GLY A 67 0.48 -16.62 17.81
N TYR A 68 -0.04 -15.62 17.11
CA TYR A 68 0.44 -14.25 17.19
C TYR A 68 -0.39 -13.41 18.15
N THR A 69 0.27 -12.85 19.17
CA THR A 69 -0.33 -11.93 20.15
C THR A 69 -0.20 -10.47 19.72
N TYR A 70 0.90 -10.10 19.06
CA TYR A 70 1.15 -8.77 18.50
C TYR A 70 1.01 -8.76 16.98
N ALA A 71 0.36 -7.73 16.43
CA ALA A 71 0.16 -7.54 14.99
C ALA A 71 -0.32 -8.83 14.29
N ARG A 72 -1.40 -9.41 14.83
CA ARG A 72 -1.96 -10.68 14.37
C ARG A 72 -2.35 -10.61 12.87
N PRO A 73 -1.87 -11.54 12.04
CA PRO A 73 -2.29 -11.62 10.64
C PRO A 73 -3.79 -11.87 10.51
N PHE A 74 -4.44 -11.17 9.57
CA PHE A 74 -5.89 -11.26 9.33
C PHE A 74 -6.26 -11.57 7.87
N THR A 75 -5.27 -11.64 6.99
CA THR A 75 -5.38 -12.17 5.63
C THR A 75 -4.28 -13.20 5.38
N LYS A 76 -4.47 -14.10 4.42
CA LYS A 76 -3.44 -15.08 4.02
C LYS A 76 -2.15 -14.40 3.56
N GLU A 77 -2.28 -13.28 2.85
CA GLU A 77 -1.14 -12.45 2.44
C GLU A 77 -0.37 -11.91 3.67
N SER A 78 -1.08 -11.37 4.66
CA SER A 78 -0.42 -10.90 5.89
C SER A 78 0.23 -12.02 6.68
N LEU A 79 -0.36 -13.23 6.66
CA LEU A 79 0.21 -14.42 7.30
C LEU A 79 1.48 -14.87 6.59
N LEU A 80 1.48 -14.86 5.25
CA LEU A 80 2.65 -15.14 4.43
C LEU A 80 3.82 -14.22 4.81
N TYR A 81 3.59 -12.90 4.84
CA TYR A 81 4.63 -11.95 5.22
C TYR A 81 5.09 -12.13 6.66
N ARG A 82 4.15 -12.43 7.57
CA ARG A 82 4.48 -12.65 8.97
C ARG A 82 5.37 -13.87 9.17
N GLU A 83 5.03 -15.01 8.57
CA GLU A 83 5.86 -16.22 8.67
C GLU A 83 7.24 -16.03 8.02
N ILE A 84 7.31 -15.30 6.89
CA ILE A 84 8.60 -14.95 6.28
C ILE A 84 9.42 -14.08 7.24
N PHE A 85 8.82 -13.09 7.88
CA PHE A 85 9.51 -12.23 8.83
C PHE A 85 10.08 -13.03 10.02
N GLU A 86 9.24 -13.82 10.69
CA GLU A 86 9.62 -14.62 11.87
C GLU A 86 10.69 -15.68 11.53
N LYS A 87 10.70 -16.19 10.29
CA LYS A 87 11.77 -17.10 9.82
C LYS A 87 13.15 -16.45 9.85
N TYR A 88 13.25 -15.15 9.55
CA TYR A 88 14.54 -14.44 9.48
C TYR A 88 14.82 -13.60 10.75
N TYR A 89 13.79 -13.27 11.52
CA TYR A 89 13.88 -12.45 12.74
C TYR A 89 13.04 -13.08 13.87
N PRO A 90 13.56 -14.12 14.56
CA PRO A 90 12.85 -14.82 15.64
C PRO A 90 12.70 -13.97 16.92
#